data_AF-A0A941ZS93-F1
#
_entry.id   AF-A0A941ZS93-F1
#
_cell.length_a   1.000
_cell.length_b   1.000
_cell.length_c   1.000
_cell.angle_alpha   90.00
_cell.angle_beta   90.00
_cell.angle_gamma   90.00
#
_symmetry.space_group_name_H-M   'P 1'
#
loop_
_entity.id
_entity.type
_entity.pdbx_description
1 polymer ?
#
loop_
_entity_poly.entity_id
_entity_poly.type
_entity_poly.pdbx_seq_one_letter_code
_entity_poly.pdbx_strand_id
1 'polypeptide(L)' 'MMDETREGERRETIEELSELFAVVQEMGRRLAEESHGEAYSSVRELNEILHQARLALEKIREGVVR' A
#
# COMPACT_ATOMS: atom_id res chain seq x y z
N MET A 1 32.18 2.33 3.16
CA MET A 1 31.61 1.55 2.04
C MET A 1 30.61 0.47 2.49
N MET A 2 30.04 0.51 3.71
CA MET A 2 28.96 -0.41 4.15
C MET A 2 27.66 0.32 4.53
N ASP A 3 27.61 1.64 4.40
CA ASP A 3 26.46 2.46 4.80
C ASP A 3 25.59 2.87 3.59
N GLU A 4 26.15 2.80 2.38
CA GLU A 4 25.41 2.97 1.12
C GLU A 4 24.47 1.78 0.81
N THR A 5 24.52 0.69 1.59
CA THR A 5 23.77 -0.55 1.30
C THR A 5 22.44 -0.65 2.05
N ARG A 6 22.37 -0.47 3.38
CA ARG A 6 21.13 -0.78 4.12
C ARG A 6 20.05 0.31 4.13
N GLU A 7 20.45 1.58 4.25
CA GLU A 7 19.48 2.69 4.21
C GLU A 7 18.95 2.91 2.79
N GLY A 8 19.83 2.74 1.79
CA GLY A 8 19.48 2.72 0.37
C GLY A 8 18.47 1.62 0.05
N GLU A 9 18.78 0.36 0.40
CA GLU A 9 17.88 -0.79 0.23
C GLU A 9 16.52 -0.56 0.93
N ARG A 10 16.52 0.00 2.14
CA ARG A 10 15.27 0.32 2.85
C ARG A 10 14.44 1.36 2.09
N ARG A 11 15.07 2.39 1.54
CA ARG A 11 14.39 3.44 0.78
C ARG A 11 13.80 2.89 -0.51
N GLU A 12 14.60 2.11 -1.26
CA GLU A 12 14.17 1.41 -2.47
C GLU A 12 12.98 0.48 -2.18
N THR A 13 13.05 -0.32 -1.12
CA THR A 13 11.93 -1.20 -0.71
C THR A 13 10.65 -0.40 -0.42
N ILE A 14 10.77 0.77 0.22
CA ILE A 14 9.61 1.63 0.50
C ILE A 14 9.02 2.22 -0.78
N GLU A 15 9.87 2.60 -1.73
CA GLU A 15 9.46 3.10 -3.05
C GLU A 15 8.75 2.01 -3.85
N GLU A 16 9.33 0.81 -3.94
CA GLU A 16 8.73 -0.35 -4.63
C GLU A 16 7.38 -0.74 -4.03
N LEU A 17 7.28 -0.80 -2.70
CA LEU A 17 6.00 -1.06 -2.02
C LEU A 17 4.97 0.04 -2.28
N SER A 18 5.40 1.30 -2.39
CA SER A 18 4.50 2.42 -2.68
C SER A 18 3.93 2.32 -4.09
N GLU A 19 4.77 1.97 -5.07
CA GLU A 19 4.35 1.74 -6.45
C GLU A 19 3.40 0.53 -6.57
N LEU A 20 3.72 -0.58 -5.89
CA LEU A 20 2.87 -1.76 -5.87
C LEU A 20 1.50 -1.46 -5.24
N PHE A 21 1.46 -0.74 -4.12
CA PHE A 21 0.20 -0.36 -3.50
C PHE A 21 -0.65 0.56 -4.39
N ALA A 22 -0.04 1.43 -5.19
CA ALA A 22 -0.78 2.23 -6.16
C ALA A 22 -1.48 1.34 -7.20
N VAL A 23 -0.78 0.32 -7.72
CA VAL A 23 -1.36 -0.66 -8.66
C VAL A 23 -2.50 -1.44 -8.00
N VAL A 24 -2.27 -1.98 -6.80
CA VAL A 24 -3.28 -2.80 -6.10
C VAL A 24 -4.51 -1.97 -5.70
N GLN A 25 -4.34 -0.69 -5.34
CA GLN A 25 -5.46 0.21 -5.07
C GLN A 25 -6.30 0.48 -6.31
N GLU A 26 -5.65 0.69 -7.47
CA GLU A 26 -6.38 0.86 -8.73
C GLU A 26 -7.15 -0.42 -9.11
N MET A 27 -6.55 -1.60 -8.89
CA MET A 27 -7.24 -2.87 -9.07
C MET A 27 -8.41 -3.05 -8.11
N GLY A 28 -8.25 -2.68 -6.84
CA GLY A 28 -9.31 -2.73 -5.83
C GLY A 28 -10.47 -1.78 -6.15
N ARG A 29 -10.16 -0.59 -6.69
CA ARG A 29 -11.15 0.38 -7.17
C ARG A 29 -11.97 -0.21 -8.33
N ARG A 30 -11.30 -0.77 -9.34
CA ARG A 30 -11.97 -1.44 -10.47
C ARG A 30 -12.82 -2.62 -10.01
N LEU A 31 -12.31 -3.43 -9.09
CA LEU A 31 -13.06 -4.54 -8.51
C LEU A 31 -14.33 -4.04 -7.80
N ALA A 32 -14.29 -2.89 -7.13
CA ALA A 32 -15.46 -2.29 -6.50
C ALA A 32 -16.50 -1.81 -7.52
N GLU A 33 -16.06 -1.28 -8.66
CA GLU A 33 -16.93 -0.89 -9.78
C GLU A 33 -17.62 -2.10 -10.42
N GLU A 34 -16.91 -3.23 -10.49
CA GLU A 34 -17.41 -4.48 -11.07
C GLU A 34 -18.22 -5.34 -10.08
N SER A 35 -18.19 -5.00 -8.78
CA SER A 35 -18.86 -5.78 -7.72
C SER A 35 -20.20 -5.18 -7.30
N HIS A 36 -21.20 -6.04 -7.15
CA HIS A 36 -22.55 -5.66 -6.71
C HIS A 36 -23.08 -6.63 -5.64
N GLY A 37 -24.16 -6.22 -4.96
CA GLY A 37 -24.83 -7.06 -3.96
C GLY A 37 -23.93 -7.40 -2.77
N GLU A 38 -23.96 -8.66 -2.33
CA GLU A 38 -23.26 -9.10 -1.12
C GLU A 38 -21.73 -8.96 -1.23
N ALA A 39 -21.17 -9.16 -2.43
CA ALA A 39 -19.73 -9.05 -2.68
C ALA A 39 -19.18 -7.62 -2.54
N TYR A 40 -20.02 -6.60 -2.73
CA TYR A 40 -19.60 -5.20 -2.63
C TYR A 40 -19.07 -4.85 -1.24
N SER A 41 -19.68 -5.41 -0.19
CA SER A 41 -19.26 -5.17 1.20
C SER A 41 -17.83 -5.66 1.47
N SER A 42 -17.49 -6.88 1.04
CA SER A 42 -16.15 -7.45 1.18
C SER A 42 -15.11 -6.73 0.32
N VAL A 43 -15.48 -6.29 -0.89
CA VAL A 43 -14.56 -5.53 -1.76
C VAL A 43 -14.30 -4.14 -1.20
N ARG A 44 -15.29 -3.50 -0.58
CA ARG A 44 -15.10 -2.25 0.15
C ARG A 44 -14.14 -2.43 1.33
N GLU A 45 -14.32 -3.47 2.13
CA GLU A 45 -13.42 -3.79 3.25
C GLU A 45 -11.97 -4.00 2.77
N LEU A 46 -11.78 -4.76 1.69
CA LEU A 46 -10.47 -4.93 1.06
C LEU A 46 -9.83 -3.58 0.70
N ASN A 47 -10.58 -2.68 0.06
CA ASN A 47 -10.08 -1.35 -0.31
C ASN A 47 -9.71 -0.50 0.90
N GLU A 48 -10.48 -0.58 2.00
CA GLU A 48 -10.16 0.10 3.25
C GLU A 48 -8.86 -0.42 3.87
N ILE A 49 -8.63 -1.74 3.86
CA ILE A 49 -7.36 -2.35 4.32
C ILE A 49 -6.17 -1.89 3.47
N LEU A 50 -6.31 -1.88 2.15
CA LEU A 50 -5.26 -1.40 1.22
C LEU A 50 -4.94 0.09 1.43
N HIS A 51 -5.95 0.89 1.77
CA HIS A 51 -5.74 2.28 2.13
C HIS A 51 -4.93 2.41 3.44
N GLN A 52 -5.29 1.64 4.48
CA GLN A 52 -4.55 1.64 5.75
C GLN A 52 -3.11 1.14 5.60
N ALA A 53 -2.87 0.12 4.77
CA ALA A 53 -1.54 -0.38 4.47
C ALA A 53 -0.66 0.71 3.83
N ARG A 54 -1.20 1.49 2.88
CA ARG A 54 -0.50 2.64 2.30
C ARG A 54 -0.17 3.68 3.37
N LEU A 55 -1.13 4.07 4.21
CA LEU A 55 -0.89 5.03 5.29
C LEU A 55 0.18 4.55 6.28
N ALA A 56 0.26 3.25 6.56
CA ALA A 56 1.31 2.68 7.38
C ALA A 56 2.69 2.80 6.72
N LEU A 57 2.78 2.52 5.41
CA LEU A 57 4.01 2.67 4.64
C LEU A 57 4.49 4.13 4.60
N GLU A 58 3.58 5.09 4.46
CA GLU A 58 3.88 6.53 4.52
C GLU A 58 4.48 6.91 5.88
N LYS A 59 3.91 6.42 6.98
CA LYS A 59 4.47 6.64 8.34
C LYS A 59 5.86 6.01 8.50
N ILE A 60 6.08 4.82 7.91
CA ILE A 60 7.40 4.16 7.88
C ILE A 60 8.40 5.01 7.10
N ARG A 61 7.99 5.61 5.98
CA ARG A 61 8.82 6.49 5.17
C ARG A 61 9.22 7.76 5.92
N GLU A 62 8.28 8.38 6.63
CA GLU A 62 8.50 9.60 7.42
C GLU A 62 9.23 9.34 8.75
N GLY A 63 9.43 8.08 9.14
CA GLY A 63 10.03 7.72 10.43
C GLY A 63 9.12 8.00 11.64
N VAL A 64 7.81 8.06 11.43
CA VAL A 64 6.79 8.41 12.45
C VAL A 64 6.25 7.16 13.18
N VAL A 65 6.82 5.99 12.93
CA VAL A 65 6.45 4.75 13.62
C VAL A 65 6.98 4.79 15.06
N ARG A 66 6.08 5.03 16.02
CA ARG A 66 6.35 4.91 17.46
C ARG A 66 5.91 3.56 17.98
#